data_AF-A0A397UMN6-F1
#
_entry.id   AF-A0A397UMN6-F1
#
_cell.length_a   1.000
_cell.length_b   1.000
_cell.length_c   1.000
_cell.angle_alpha   90.00
_cell.angle_beta   90.00
_cell.angle_gamma   90.00
#
_symmetry.space_group_name_H-M   'P 1'
#
loop_
_entity.id
_entity.type
_entity.pdbx_description
1 polymer ?
#
loop_
_entity_poly.entity_id
_entity_poly.type
_entity_poly.pdbx_seq_one_letter_code
_entity_poly.pdbx_strand_id
1 'polypeptide(L)'
;METICIDPEPLLFELENFQTLEKDIILEFIKRDDLAIEEIDIWKYLVKWATEQDTNSSIITDVDMTDSHYQEEFEFTLLKKNIEPFIPYIRFCEMTRDEFYYHVMPYEKILPENLYESLIGYFMANLKVRDVILRPRNELISIDSAIIKGKHARIIIRWIEGINALTKELFAEFTCIYRATDCKFDYEKFIKVLDAIYSTSSSSSSSSKVLFIKVKNTYKIIGGYIGSHNFRDIYLLPKEHRNKDFILCLGSEKDSNFHIRCNVWRPYTQRFNNNNIGPWINFQSEVDHLKLHGQKGTCSVLNDRNFIADEIEIFHIDR
;
A
#
# COMPACT_ATOMS: atom_id res chain seq x y z
N MET A 1 4.20 -16.72 16.06
CA MET A 1 2.93 -15.99 15.87
C MET A 1 2.96 -15.44 14.46
N GLU A 2 2.11 -15.97 13.58
CA GLU A 2 1.77 -15.30 12.32
C GLU A 2 1.01 -14.04 12.71
N THR A 3 1.57 -12.87 12.43
CA THR A 3 0.88 -11.60 12.69
C THR A 3 0.54 -11.05 11.32
N ILE A 4 -0.67 -11.33 10.85
CA ILE A 4 -1.19 -10.65 9.66
C ILE A 4 -1.31 -9.18 10.07
N CYS A 5 -0.39 -8.34 9.58
CA CYS A 5 -0.54 -6.89 9.71
C CYS A 5 -1.59 -6.47 8.71
N ILE A 6 -2.84 -6.51 9.15
CA ILE A 6 -3.87 -5.85 8.40
C ILE A 6 -3.90 -4.41 8.91
N ASP A 7 -3.63 -3.46 8.01
CA ASP A 7 -3.84 -2.06 8.35
C ASP A 7 -5.34 -1.91 8.68
N PRO A 8 -5.69 -1.48 9.90
CA PRO A 8 -7.10 -1.39 10.30
C PRO A 8 -7.87 -0.38 9.45
N GLU A 9 -7.19 0.56 8.77
CA GLU A 9 -7.83 1.62 7.99
C GLU A 9 -8.48 1.10 6.70
N PRO A 10 -7.79 0.37 5.79
CA PRO A 10 -8.44 -0.35 4.69
C PRO A 10 -9.49 -1.35 5.17
N LEU A 11 -9.24 -2.05 6.28
CA LEU A 11 -10.21 -2.98 6.85
C LEU A 11 -11.49 -2.32 7.30
N LEU A 12 -11.41 -1.11 7.85
CA LEU A 12 -12.58 -0.34 8.28
C LEU A 12 -13.57 -0.28 7.09
N PHE A 13 -13.11 0.10 5.90
CA PHE A 13 -13.95 0.17 4.71
C PHE A 13 -14.43 -1.19 4.16
N GLU A 14 -13.83 -2.30 4.61
CA GLU A 14 -14.23 -3.67 4.29
C GLU A 14 -15.10 -4.35 5.37
N LEU A 15 -15.29 -3.72 6.54
CA LEU A 15 -16.12 -4.28 7.62
C LEU A 15 -17.60 -4.31 7.20
N GLU A 16 -18.24 -5.48 7.36
CA GLU A 16 -19.68 -5.68 7.10
C GLU A 16 -20.57 -4.69 7.86
N ASN A 17 -20.09 -4.11 8.96
CA ASN A 17 -20.83 -3.15 9.79
C ASN A 17 -20.61 -1.69 9.40
N PHE A 18 -19.79 -1.37 8.40
CA PHE A 18 -19.46 0.03 8.11
C PHE A 18 -20.66 0.83 7.59
N GLN A 19 -21.65 0.17 6.99
CA GLN A 19 -22.93 0.79 6.59
C GLN A 19 -23.67 1.47 7.76
N THR A 20 -23.34 1.09 9.00
CA THR A 20 -23.90 1.64 10.24
C THR A 20 -23.03 2.72 10.88
N LEU A 21 -21.85 3.03 10.31
CA LEU A 21 -21.00 4.07 10.87
C LEU A 21 -21.67 5.44 10.77
N GLU A 22 -21.61 6.17 11.88
CA GLU A 22 -22.09 7.54 11.95
C GLU A 22 -21.26 8.45 11.04
N LYS A 23 -21.96 9.38 10.36
CA LYS A 23 -21.39 10.36 9.44
C LYS A 23 -20.16 11.09 10.01
N ASP A 24 -20.23 11.47 11.28
CA ASP A 24 -19.15 12.24 11.94
C ASP A 24 -17.88 11.40 12.10
N ILE A 25 -18.01 10.09 12.35
CA ILE A 25 -16.86 9.18 12.45
C ILE A 25 -16.17 9.09 11.09
N ILE A 26 -16.95 8.88 10.02
CA ILE A 26 -16.43 8.82 8.64
C ILE A 26 -15.72 10.12 8.29
N LEU A 27 -16.29 11.26 8.70
CA LEU A 27 -15.74 12.57 8.39
C LEU A 27 -14.39 12.78 9.07
N GLU A 28 -14.27 12.41 10.35
CA GLU A 28 -13.00 12.46 11.07
C GLU A 28 -11.95 11.52 10.47
N PHE A 29 -12.34 10.34 9.98
CA PHE A 29 -11.43 9.49 9.22
C PHE A 29 -10.96 10.18 7.94
N ILE A 30 -11.87 10.66 7.08
CA ILE A 30 -11.51 11.23 5.78
C ILE A 30 -10.74 12.55 5.90
N LYS A 31 -10.78 13.25 7.04
CA LYS A 31 -9.91 14.41 7.27
C LYS A 31 -8.44 14.06 7.45
N ARG A 32 -8.12 12.87 7.94
CA ARG A 32 -6.76 12.48 8.34
C ARG A 32 -5.78 12.39 7.16
N ASP A 33 -4.75 13.22 7.13
CA ASP A 33 -3.68 13.12 6.13
C ASP A 33 -2.92 11.79 6.21
N ASP A 34 -3.04 11.05 7.31
CA ASP A 34 -2.29 9.84 7.58
C ASP A 34 -3.03 8.53 7.22
N LEU A 35 -4.09 8.58 6.41
CA LEU A 35 -4.76 7.35 5.96
C LEU A 35 -3.98 6.60 4.87
N ALA A 36 -3.85 5.28 5.03
CA ALA A 36 -3.22 4.39 4.06
C ALA A 36 -4.18 3.83 2.99
N ILE A 37 -5.03 4.66 2.39
CA ILE A 37 -6.04 4.28 1.38
C ILE A 37 -5.92 5.14 0.12
N GLU A 38 -6.22 4.57 -1.06
CA GLU A 38 -6.27 5.35 -2.30
C GLU A 38 -7.54 6.24 -2.30
N GLU A 39 -7.41 7.47 -2.81
CA GLU A 39 -8.54 8.41 -2.82
C GLU A 39 -9.74 7.89 -3.61
N ILE A 40 -9.48 7.08 -4.65
CA ILE A 40 -10.54 6.40 -5.40
C ILE A 40 -11.35 5.42 -4.52
N ASP A 41 -10.69 4.72 -3.60
CA ASP A 41 -11.37 3.78 -2.71
C ASP A 41 -12.20 4.53 -1.67
N ILE A 42 -11.68 5.65 -1.14
CA ILE A 42 -12.47 6.58 -0.30
C ILE A 42 -13.72 7.04 -1.03
N TRP A 43 -13.59 7.44 -2.30
CA TRP A 43 -14.72 7.92 -3.09
C TRP A 43 -15.77 6.83 -3.33
N LYS A 44 -15.35 5.65 -3.82
CA LYS A 44 -16.25 4.50 -4.02
C LYS A 44 -16.97 4.11 -2.74
N TYR A 45 -16.23 4.13 -1.64
CA TYR A 45 -16.75 3.85 -0.31
C TYR A 45 -17.83 4.87 0.10
N LEU A 46 -17.56 6.17 -0.04
CA LEU A 46 -18.50 7.24 0.30
C LEU A 46 -19.79 7.16 -0.51
N VAL A 47 -19.67 6.91 -1.82
CA VAL A 47 -20.81 6.71 -2.71
C VAL A 47 -21.67 5.55 -2.22
N LYS A 48 -21.07 4.39 -1.96
CA LYS A 48 -21.77 3.21 -1.45
C LYS A 48 -22.49 3.51 -0.13
N TRP A 49 -21.80 4.09 0.84
CA TRP A 49 -22.38 4.43 2.14
C TRP A 49 -23.54 5.40 2.04
N ALA A 50 -23.39 6.47 1.25
CA ALA A 50 -24.43 7.47 1.11
C ALA A 50 -25.68 6.90 0.44
N THR A 51 -25.52 6.06 -0.60
CA THR A 51 -26.65 5.34 -1.22
C THR A 51 -27.35 4.40 -0.23
N GLU A 52 -26.63 3.75 0.67
CA GLU A 52 -27.25 2.88 1.68
C GLU A 52 -27.98 3.65 2.80
N GLN A 53 -27.54 4.87 3.11
CA GLN A 53 -28.31 5.77 4.00
C GLN A 53 -29.62 6.19 3.34
N ASP A 54 -29.62 6.38 2.02
CA ASP A 54 -30.80 6.76 1.25
C ASP A 54 -31.87 5.66 1.30
N THR A 55 -31.47 4.39 1.18
CA THR A 55 -32.38 3.22 1.24
C THR A 55 -32.99 2.99 2.63
N ASN A 56 -32.28 3.36 3.70
CA ASN A 56 -32.73 3.16 5.09
C ASN A 56 -33.53 4.34 5.65
N SER A 57 -33.48 5.51 5.00
CA SER A 57 -34.29 6.66 5.35
C SER A 57 -35.74 6.38 4.99
N SER A 58 -36.62 6.26 6.00
CA SER A 58 -38.05 5.94 5.89
C SER A 58 -38.91 6.97 5.13
N ILE A 59 -38.29 7.81 4.29
CA ILE A 59 -38.96 8.85 3.50
C ILE A 59 -39.57 8.25 2.21
N ILE A 60 -39.07 7.11 1.73
CA ILE A 60 -39.56 6.47 0.49
C ILE A 60 -40.99 5.91 0.65
N THR A 61 -41.48 5.67 1.86
CA THR A 61 -42.81 5.06 2.06
C THR A 61 -43.99 6.01 1.97
N ASP A 62 -43.78 7.34 2.04
CA ASP A 62 -44.87 8.32 2.17
C ASP A 62 -45.12 9.16 0.89
N VAL A 63 -44.33 8.97 -0.17
CA VAL A 63 -44.49 9.72 -1.43
C VAL A 63 -44.87 8.78 -2.56
N ASP A 64 -46.07 8.97 -3.13
CA ASP A 64 -46.58 8.21 -4.29
C ASP A 64 -45.80 8.61 -5.56
N MET A 65 -44.60 8.04 -5.74
CA MET A 65 -43.66 8.32 -6.82
C MET A 65 -43.88 7.35 -7.98
N THR A 66 -44.86 7.63 -8.84
CA THR A 66 -45.18 6.81 -10.03
C THR A 66 -44.41 7.23 -11.30
N ASP A 67 -43.56 8.24 -11.20
CA ASP A 67 -42.78 8.79 -12.32
C ASP A 67 -41.28 8.61 -12.08
N SER A 68 -40.63 7.85 -12.97
CA SER A 68 -39.22 7.46 -12.87
C SER A 68 -38.25 8.64 -12.89
N HIS A 69 -38.62 9.76 -13.51
CA HIS A 69 -37.76 10.94 -13.55
C HIS A 69 -37.68 11.66 -12.21
N TYR A 70 -38.83 11.79 -11.52
CA TYR A 70 -38.87 12.41 -10.19
C TYR A 70 -38.16 11.56 -9.13
N GLN A 71 -38.16 10.24 -9.31
CA GLN A 71 -37.44 9.33 -8.42
C GLN A 71 -35.92 9.46 -8.59
N GLU A 72 -35.41 9.51 -9.82
CA GLU A 72 -33.97 9.71 -10.08
C GLU A 72 -33.47 11.05 -9.52
N GLU A 73 -34.23 12.14 -9.73
CA GLU A 73 -33.87 13.47 -9.23
C GLU A 73 -33.86 13.55 -7.69
N PHE A 74 -34.81 12.88 -7.05
CA PHE A 74 -34.88 12.78 -5.60
C PHE A 74 -33.71 11.97 -5.01
N GLU A 75 -33.37 10.83 -5.63
CA GLU A 75 -32.23 10.00 -5.24
C GLU A 75 -30.91 10.78 -5.33
N PHE A 76 -30.67 11.50 -6.43
CA PHE A 76 -29.48 12.34 -6.57
C PHE A 76 -29.43 13.49 -5.56
N THR A 77 -30.58 14.05 -5.19
CA THR A 77 -30.66 15.13 -4.19
C THR A 77 -30.25 14.64 -2.81
N LEU A 78 -30.70 13.45 -2.42
CA LEU A 78 -30.38 12.86 -1.12
C LEU A 78 -28.91 12.44 -1.05
N LEU A 79 -28.42 11.77 -2.11
CA LEU A 79 -27.01 11.40 -2.28
C LEU A 79 -26.09 12.62 -2.15
N LYS A 80 -26.45 13.72 -2.83
CA LYS A 80 -25.73 14.99 -2.76
C LYS A 80 -25.64 15.51 -1.33
N LYS A 81 -26.76 15.58 -0.62
CA LYS A 81 -26.80 16.05 0.78
C LYS A 81 -25.93 15.19 1.71
N ASN A 82 -25.87 13.89 1.46
CA ASN A 82 -25.07 12.97 2.27
C ASN A 82 -23.57 13.09 1.99
N ILE A 83 -23.18 13.27 0.73
CA ILE A 83 -21.77 13.34 0.30
C ILE A 83 -21.16 14.73 0.47
N GLU A 84 -21.95 15.80 0.35
CA GLU A 84 -21.48 17.19 0.34
C GLU A 84 -20.46 17.53 1.46
N PRO A 85 -20.65 17.12 2.72
CA PRO A 85 -19.69 17.46 3.79
C PRO A 85 -18.33 16.78 3.66
N PHE A 86 -18.24 15.70 2.89
CA PHE A 86 -17.00 14.97 2.68
C PHE A 86 -16.19 15.52 1.50
N ILE A 87 -16.85 16.13 0.50
CA ILE A 87 -16.23 16.61 -0.74
C ILE A 87 -14.97 17.46 -0.50
N PRO A 88 -14.95 18.42 0.45
CA PRO A 88 -13.75 19.23 0.69
C PRO A 88 -12.53 18.44 1.16
N TYR A 89 -12.70 17.19 1.61
CA TYR A 89 -11.66 16.35 2.20
C TYR A 89 -11.15 15.24 1.26
N ILE A 90 -11.68 15.18 0.04
CA ILE A 90 -11.30 14.21 -0.99
C ILE A 90 -10.23 14.85 -1.89
N ARG A 91 -9.09 14.19 -2.02
CA ARG A 91 -8.00 14.66 -2.91
C ARG A 91 -8.21 14.10 -4.30
N PHE A 92 -9.22 14.61 -5.02
CA PHE A 92 -9.55 14.14 -6.37
C PHE A 92 -8.37 14.14 -7.34
N CYS A 93 -7.43 15.09 -7.20
CA CYS A 93 -6.23 15.16 -8.06
C CYS A 93 -5.25 14.00 -7.88
N GLU A 94 -5.38 13.21 -6.80
CA GLU A 94 -4.59 11.99 -6.57
C GLU A 94 -5.19 10.75 -7.23
N MET A 95 -6.37 10.88 -7.85
CA MET A 95 -6.95 9.82 -8.68
C MET A 95 -6.32 9.84 -10.06
N THR A 96 -6.30 8.70 -10.74
CA THR A 96 -5.95 8.63 -12.16
C THR A 96 -7.08 9.18 -13.04
N ARG A 97 -6.74 9.53 -14.29
CA ARG A 97 -7.73 9.97 -15.28
C ARG A 97 -8.84 8.93 -15.49
N ASP A 98 -8.47 7.66 -15.54
CA ASP A 98 -9.43 6.57 -15.76
C ASP A 98 -10.34 6.41 -14.53
N GLU A 99 -9.78 6.48 -13.32
CA GLU A 99 -10.57 6.43 -12.09
C GLU A 99 -11.56 7.60 -11.99
N PHE A 100 -11.11 8.82 -12.30
CA PHE A 100 -11.99 9.98 -12.37
C PHE A 100 -13.12 9.77 -13.39
N TYR A 101 -12.78 9.34 -14.61
CA TYR A 101 -13.75 9.15 -15.69
C TYR A 101 -14.80 8.08 -15.36
N TYR A 102 -14.39 6.92 -14.84
CA TYR A 102 -15.32 5.81 -14.60
C TYR A 102 -16.07 5.91 -13.27
N HIS A 103 -15.52 6.60 -12.27
CA HIS A 103 -16.08 6.55 -10.91
C HIS A 103 -16.51 7.89 -10.36
N VAL A 104 -15.94 9.02 -10.79
CA VAL A 104 -16.32 10.36 -10.29
C VAL A 104 -17.26 11.07 -11.25
N MET A 105 -16.92 11.08 -12.55
CA MET A 105 -17.69 11.74 -13.60
C MET A 105 -19.18 11.32 -13.66
N PRO A 106 -19.57 10.05 -13.43
CA PRO A 106 -20.99 9.66 -13.41
C PRO A 106 -21.82 10.36 -12.32
N TYR A 107 -21.17 10.93 -11.31
CA TYR A 107 -21.81 11.63 -10.20
C TYR A 107 -21.65 13.16 -10.32
N GLU A 108 -21.43 13.70 -11.51
CA GLU A 108 -21.22 15.15 -11.71
C GLU A 108 -22.25 16.04 -11.00
N LYS A 109 -23.52 15.60 -10.95
CA LYS A 109 -24.64 16.35 -10.34
C LYS A 109 -24.49 16.58 -8.82
N ILE A 110 -23.71 15.74 -8.14
CA ILE A 110 -23.51 15.84 -6.68
C ILE A 110 -22.33 16.74 -6.31
N LEU A 111 -21.42 17.00 -7.26
CA LEU A 111 -20.27 17.86 -7.04
C LEU A 111 -20.65 19.34 -7.16
N PRO A 112 -20.00 20.26 -6.41
CA PRO A 112 -20.08 21.68 -6.69
C PRO A 112 -19.61 21.98 -8.12
N GLU A 113 -20.38 22.80 -8.85
CA GLU A 113 -20.15 23.08 -10.28
C GLU A 113 -18.72 23.59 -10.55
N ASN A 114 -18.26 24.55 -9.75
CA ASN A 114 -16.91 25.11 -9.81
C ASN A 114 -15.81 24.07 -9.55
N LEU A 115 -16.05 23.12 -8.64
CA LEU A 115 -15.11 22.02 -8.39
C LEU A 115 -15.08 21.09 -9.60
N TYR A 116 -16.25 20.69 -10.13
CA TYR A 116 -16.34 19.79 -11.26
C TYR A 116 -15.67 20.35 -12.51
N GLU A 117 -15.92 21.61 -12.86
CA GLU A 117 -15.25 22.30 -13.97
C GLU A 117 -13.72 22.29 -13.83
N SER A 118 -13.24 22.54 -12.61
CA SER A 118 -11.81 22.52 -12.31
C SER A 118 -11.19 21.13 -12.48
N LEU A 119 -11.89 20.08 -12.02
CA LEU A 119 -11.45 18.69 -12.16
C LEU A 119 -11.44 18.25 -13.63
N ILE A 120 -12.44 18.65 -14.42
CA ILE A 120 -12.45 18.40 -15.87
C ILE A 120 -11.24 19.07 -16.53
N GLY A 121 -10.96 20.33 -16.20
CA GLY A 121 -9.78 21.04 -16.71
C GLY A 121 -8.47 20.33 -16.36
N TYR A 122 -8.36 19.81 -15.14
CA TYR A 122 -7.19 19.04 -14.69
C TYR A 122 -7.02 17.75 -15.47
N PHE A 123 -8.05 16.89 -15.47
CA PHE A 123 -7.94 15.55 -16.04
C PHE A 123 -7.91 15.56 -17.57
N MET A 124 -8.66 16.44 -18.22
CA MET A 124 -8.83 16.43 -19.68
C MET A 124 -7.87 17.37 -20.41
N ALA A 125 -7.47 18.48 -19.77
CA ALA A 125 -6.65 19.51 -20.40
C ALA A 125 -5.31 19.78 -19.69
N ASN A 126 -4.97 18.99 -18.65
CA ASN A 126 -3.77 19.15 -17.83
C ASN A 126 -3.63 20.59 -17.26
N LEU A 127 -4.76 21.24 -16.98
CA LEU A 127 -4.78 22.57 -16.38
C LEU A 127 -4.44 22.47 -14.90
N LYS A 128 -3.76 23.49 -14.37
CA LYS A 128 -3.58 23.59 -12.92
C LYS A 128 -4.92 23.93 -12.27
N VAL A 129 -5.34 23.12 -11.32
CA VAL A 129 -6.47 23.45 -10.44
C VAL A 129 -6.03 24.59 -9.53
N ARG A 130 -6.80 25.67 -9.51
CA ARG A 130 -6.42 26.90 -8.78
C ARG A 130 -6.55 26.76 -7.27
N ASP A 131 -7.36 25.80 -6.81
CA ASP A 131 -7.80 25.68 -5.42
C ASP A 131 -7.55 24.30 -4.79
N VAL A 132 -6.53 23.53 -5.23
CA VAL A 132 -6.17 22.27 -4.53
C VAL A 132 -5.46 22.63 -3.23
N ILE A 133 -6.23 22.65 -2.15
CA ILE A 133 -5.74 22.98 -0.82
C ILE A 133 -5.08 21.76 -0.16
N LEU A 134 -5.56 20.55 -0.48
CA LEU A 134 -5.14 19.32 0.19
C LEU A 134 -3.98 18.63 -0.53
N ARG A 135 -2.95 18.33 0.24
CA ARG A 135 -1.77 17.60 -0.21
C ARG A 135 -2.01 16.09 -0.20
N PRO A 136 -1.39 15.29 -1.09
CA PRO A 136 -1.45 13.83 -1.05
C PRO A 136 -1.26 13.24 0.36
N ARG A 137 -2.10 12.27 0.75
CA ARG A 137 -2.03 11.59 2.07
C ARG A 137 -0.71 10.82 2.31
N ASN A 138 0.08 10.60 1.26
CA ASN A 138 1.33 9.86 1.32
C ASN A 138 2.57 10.71 1.00
N GLU A 139 2.46 12.06 0.99
CA GLU A 139 3.62 12.93 0.66
C GLU A 139 4.87 12.66 1.48
N LEU A 140 4.71 12.21 2.73
CA LEU A 140 5.83 11.99 3.65
C LEU A 140 6.61 10.70 3.35
N ILE A 141 6.07 9.83 2.49
CA ILE A 141 6.67 8.55 2.14
C ILE A 141 6.88 8.52 0.63
N SER A 142 8.14 8.75 0.22
CA SER A 142 8.54 8.78 -1.18
C SER A 142 9.05 7.41 -1.63
N ILE A 143 8.52 6.92 -2.75
CA ILE A 143 9.01 5.70 -3.41
C ILE A 143 8.81 5.81 -4.93
N ASP A 144 9.89 5.66 -5.69
CA ASP A 144 9.85 5.43 -7.13
C ASP A 144 9.97 3.92 -7.38
N SER A 145 8.84 3.20 -7.35
CA SER A 145 8.77 1.75 -7.56
C SER A 145 7.84 1.43 -8.73
N ALA A 146 8.23 0.47 -9.56
CA ALA A 146 7.37 -0.09 -10.60
C ALA A 146 6.55 -1.30 -10.10
N ILE A 147 6.87 -1.83 -8.91
CA ILE A 147 6.21 -2.99 -8.30
C ILE A 147 5.15 -2.57 -7.28
N ILE A 148 5.41 -1.54 -6.46
CA ILE A 148 4.52 -1.10 -5.38
C ILE A 148 4.23 0.40 -5.43
N LYS A 149 3.11 0.81 -4.81
CA LYS A 149 2.72 2.21 -4.64
C LYS A 149 3.03 2.73 -3.23
N GLY A 150 2.90 4.03 -3.02
CA GLY A 150 3.12 4.69 -1.72
C GLY A 150 2.32 4.07 -0.57
N LYS A 151 1.10 3.58 -0.81
CA LYS A 151 0.28 2.87 0.20
C LYS A 151 0.98 1.63 0.74
N HIS A 152 1.60 0.83 -0.11
CA HIS A 152 2.33 -0.37 0.31
C HIS A 152 3.59 -0.02 1.08
N ALA A 153 4.33 1.01 0.61
CA ALA A 153 5.51 1.51 1.30
C ALA A 153 5.18 1.99 2.71
N ARG A 154 4.04 2.67 2.88
CA ARG A 154 3.54 3.10 4.18
C ARG A 154 3.24 1.95 5.13
N ILE A 155 2.55 0.90 4.67
CA ILE A 155 2.29 -0.28 5.51
C ILE A 155 3.62 -0.89 6.00
N ILE A 156 4.63 -0.94 5.12
CA ILE A 156 5.97 -1.43 5.47
C ILE A 156 6.64 -0.53 6.51
N ILE A 157 6.58 0.80 6.35
CA ILE A 157 7.15 1.73 7.35
C ILE A 157 6.43 1.63 8.69
N ARG A 158 5.10 1.59 8.71
CA ARG A 158 4.31 1.36 9.94
C ARG A 158 4.76 0.08 10.64
N TRP A 159 4.98 -0.98 9.88
CA TRP A 159 5.46 -2.25 10.41
C TRP A 159 6.86 -2.13 11.04
N ILE A 160 7.78 -1.44 10.36
CA ILE A 160 9.13 -1.25 10.84
C ILE A 160 9.17 -0.39 12.12
N GLU A 161 8.34 0.65 12.20
CA GLU A 161 8.24 1.56 13.36
C GLU A 161 7.43 0.97 14.52
N GLY A 162 6.55 0.01 14.25
CA GLY A 162 5.70 -0.64 15.25
C GLY A 162 4.76 0.35 15.95
N ILE A 163 4.67 0.27 17.29
CA ILE A 163 3.76 1.10 18.11
C ILE A 163 4.03 2.60 17.91
N ASN A 164 5.27 3.00 17.60
CA ASN A 164 5.65 4.40 17.40
C ASN A 164 4.98 5.02 16.16
N ALA A 165 4.49 4.21 15.22
CA ALA A 165 3.76 4.65 14.04
C ALA A 165 2.37 5.23 14.35
N LEU A 166 1.81 4.96 15.53
CA LEU A 166 0.46 5.41 15.90
C LEU A 166 0.42 6.85 16.42
N THR A 167 1.57 7.43 16.75
CA THR A 167 1.65 8.73 17.45
C THR A 167 2.51 9.76 16.73
N LYS A 168 3.10 9.42 15.58
CA LYS A 168 4.07 10.26 14.88
C LYS A 168 3.81 10.27 13.38
N GLU A 169 3.96 11.43 12.75
CA GLU A 169 4.11 11.53 11.30
C GLU A 169 5.28 10.66 10.83
N LEU A 170 5.00 9.78 9.87
CA LEU A 170 5.97 8.85 9.31
C LEU A 170 6.62 9.47 8.09
N PHE A 171 7.93 9.69 8.17
CA PHE A 171 8.75 10.13 7.05
C PHE A 171 9.63 8.97 6.60
N ALA A 172 9.64 8.69 5.31
CA ALA A 172 10.57 7.71 4.74
C ALA A 172 10.87 7.99 3.27
N GLU A 173 12.12 7.78 2.88
CA GLU A 173 12.55 7.81 1.49
C GLU A 173 13.06 6.44 1.06
N PHE A 174 12.42 5.87 0.04
CA PHE A 174 12.83 4.62 -0.58
C PHE A 174 13.67 4.93 -1.82
N THR A 175 14.98 4.88 -1.66
CA THR A 175 15.93 5.06 -2.77
C THR A 175 16.21 3.72 -3.45
N CYS A 176 15.83 3.58 -4.73
CA CYS A 176 16.08 2.37 -5.51
C CYS A 176 17.59 2.18 -5.75
N ILE A 177 18.15 1.06 -5.28
CA ILE A 177 19.57 0.71 -5.48
C ILE A 177 19.77 -0.41 -6.50
N TYR A 178 18.73 -1.18 -6.80
CA TYR A 178 18.71 -2.16 -7.88
C TYR A 178 17.31 -2.33 -8.42
N ARG A 179 17.19 -2.39 -9.75
CA ARG A 179 15.95 -2.73 -10.47
C ARG A 179 16.32 -3.61 -11.65
N ALA A 180 15.62 -4.71 -11.82
CA ALA A 180 15.76 -5.59 -12.98
C ALA A 180 14.41 -6.19 -13.37
N THR A 181 14.13 -6.19 -14.67
CA THR A 181 13.01 -6.90 -15.27
C THR A 181 13.48 -8.24 -15.85
N ASP A 182 12.54 -9.13 -16.20
CA ASP A 182 12.81 -10.48 -16.74
C ASP A 182 13.87 -10.49 -17.86
N CYS A 183 13.78 -9.52 -18.78
CA CYS A 183 14.68 -9.43 -19.94
C CYS A 183 16.00 -8.66 -19.71
N LYS A 184 16.18 -8.02 -18.54
CA LYS A 184 17.32 -7.13 -18.25
C LYS A 184 18.01 -7.47 -16.92
N PHE A 185 17.97 -8.73 -16.51
CA PHE A 185 18.61 -9.17 -15.29
C PHE A 185 20.15 -9.15 -15.42
N ASP A 186 20.76 -8.14 -14.83
CA ASP A 186 22.21 -8.01 -14.72
C ASP A 186 22.70 -8.71 -13.45
N TYR A 187 23.26 -9.91 -13.65
CA TYR A 187 23.77 -10.77 -12.60
C TYR A 187 24.95 -10.14 -11.85
N GLU A 188 25.92 -9.58 -12.55
CA GLU A 188 27.12 -9.03 -11.92
C GLU A 188 26.77 -7.82 -11.05
N LYS A 189 25.88 -6.96 -11.56
CA LYS A 189 25.37 -5.83 -10.79
C LYS A 189 24.59 -6.29 -9.57
N PHE A 190 23.75 -7.32 -9.70
CA PHE A 190 22.99 -7.86 -8.58
C PHE A 190 23.89 -8.37 -7.46
N ILE A 191 24.89 -9.19 -7.80
CA ILE A 191 25.84 -9.72 -6.82
C ILE A 191 26.64 -8.60 -6.15
N LYS A 192 27.08 -7.58 -6.90
CA LYS A 192 27.78 -6.41 -6.32
C LYS A 192 26.90 -5.66 -5.32
N VAL A 193 25.62 -5.48 -5.62
CA VAL A 193 24.66 -4.84 -4.70
C VAL A 193 24.48 -5.68 -3.43
N LEU A 194 24.30 -7.00 -3.56
CA LEU A 194 24.17 -7.89 -2.41
C LEU A 194 25.45 -7.90 -1.56
N ASP A 195 26.63 -8.04 -2.18
CA ASP A 195 27.92 -8.02 -1.49
C ASP A 195 28.07 -6.69 -0.71
N ALA A 196 27.65 -5.55 -1.27
CA ALA A 196 27.66 -4.27 -0.57
C ALA A 196 26.69 -4.22 0.63
N ILE A 197 25.46 -4.74 0.48
CA ILE A 197 24.46 -4.80 1.56
C ILE A 197 24.98 -5.62 2.75
N TYR A 198 25.56 -6.79 2.47
CA TYR A 198 26.06 -7.68 3.52
C TYR A 198 27.39 -7.21 4.12
N SER A 199 28.25 -6.53 3.36
CA SER A 199 29.57 -6.06 3.84
C SER A 199 29.48 -4.78 4.70
N THR A 200 28.59 -3.84 4.34
CA THR A 200 28.44 -2.54 5.05
C THR A 200 27.73 -2.66 6.41
N SER A 201 27.17 -3.83 6.71
CA SER A 201 26.48 -4.15 7.97
C SER A 201 27.38 -4.09 9.23
N SER A 202 28.69 -3.84 9.08
CA SER A 202 29.67 -3.77 10.18
C SER A 202 30.06 -2.33 10.58
N SER A 203 29.59 -1.31 9.86
CA SER A 203 29.99 0.09 10.07
C SER A 203 28.80 1.06 10.06
N SER A 204 28.39 1.46 11.27
CA SER A 204 27.68 2.68 11.76
C SER A 204 26.64 3.44 10.92
N SER A 205 26.28 3.00 9.72
CA SER A 205 25.25 3.66 8.89
C SER A 205 23.95 2.88 8.99
N SER A 206 22.96 3.49 9.65
CA SER A 206 21.66 2.95 10.06
C SER A 206 20.70 2.60 8.91
N SER A 207 21.20 2.11 7.78
CA SER A 207 20.40 2.03 6.56
C SER A 207 19.73 0.68 6.36
N SER A 208 18.42 0.67 6.49
CA SER A 208 17.63 -0.54 6.29
C SER A 208 17.46 -0.80 4.78
N LYS A 209 17.25 -2.06 4.40
CA LYS A 209 17.04 -2.47 3.00
C LYS A 209 15.76 -3.26 2.87
N VAL A 210 15.09 -3.13 1.73
CA VAL A 210 13.93 -3.97 1.39
C VAL A 210 14.05 -4.47 -0.04
N LEU A 211 13.67 -5.74 -0.22
CA LEU A 211 13.58 -6.42 -1.50
C LEU A 211 12.11 -6.58 -1.86
N PHE A 212 11.76 -6.26 -3.11
CA PHE A 212 10.48 -6.58 -3.72
C PHE A 212 10.69 -7.44 -4.96
N ILE A 213 9.84 -8.45 -5.11
CA ILE A 213 9.83 -9.39 -6.22
C ILE A 213 8.39 -9.51 -6.73
N LYS A 214 8.17 -9.08 -7.96
CA LYS A 214 6.92 -9.37 -8.67
C LYS A 214 6.98 -10.78 -9.23
N VAL A 215 6.04 -11.63 -8.85
CA VAL A 215 6.05 -13.05 -9.26
C VAL A 215 5.35 -13.22 -10.61
N LYS A 216 6.07 -13.77 -11.59
CA LYS A 216 5.62 -13.96 -12.98
C LYS A 216 4.32 -14.77 -13.05
N ASN A 217 3.43 -14.35 -13.94
CA ASN A 217 2.09 -14.93 -14.14
C ASN A 217 1.21 -14.94 -12.88
N THR A 218 1.49 -14.04 -11.92
CA THR A 218 0.65 -13.84 -10.75
C THR A 218 0.55 -12.35 -10.46
N TYR A 219 -0.43 -11.97 -9.63
CA TYR A 219 -0.52 -10.63 -9.08
C TYR A 219 0.21 -10.47 -7.75
N LYS A 220 0.95 -11.49 -7.31
CA LYS A 220 1.59 -11.49 -6.00
C LYS A 220 2.94 -10.80 -6.06
N ILE A 221 3.21 -10.02 -5.02
CA ILE A 221 4.51 -9.41 -4.78
C ILE A 221 5.03 -9.99 -3.47
N ILE A 222 6.23 -10.56 -3.49
CA ILE A 222 6.89 -11.10 -2.30
C ILE A 222 8.17 -10.31 -2.04
N GLY A 223 8.70 -10.40 -0.82
CA GLY A 223 9.86 -9.61 -0.48
C GLY A 223 10.43 -9.94 0.87
N GLY A 224 11.48 -9.21 1.23
CA GLY A 224 12.05 -9.30 2.56
C GLY A 224 12.76 -8.02 2.96
N TYR A 225 12.67 -7.70 4.24
CA TYR A 225 13.31 -6.55 4.84
C TYR A 225 14.53 -6.98 5.65
N ILE A 226 15.61 -6.22 5.49
CA ILE A 226 16.90 -6.39 6.17
C ILE A 226 17.13 -5.15 7.02
N GLY A 227 17.02 -5.30 8.34
CA GLY A 227 17.20 -4.24 9.31
C GLY A 227 18.66 -3.88 9.55
N SER A 228 18.90 -2.62 9.91
CA SER A 228 20.23 -2.14 10.28
C SER A 228 20.53 -2.41 11.76
N HIS A 229 20.90 -3.64 12.09
CA HIS A 229 21.42 -3.99 13.43
C HIS A 229 22.75 -4.72 13.34
N ASN A 230 23.65 -4.44 14.28
CA ASN A 230 24.89 -5.19 14.43
C ASN A 230 24.52 -6.56 15.01
N PHE A 231 25.06 -7.67 14.45
CA PHE A 231 24.73 -9.03 14.90
C PHE A 231 25.01 -9.24 16.40
N ARG A 232 25.99 -8.51 16.95
CA ARG A 232 26.33 -8.51 18.38
C ARG A 232 25.29 -7.80 19.26
N ASP A 233 24.63 -6.76 18.75
CA ASP A 233 23.66 -5.97 19.52
C ASP A 233 22.29 -6.67 19.59
N ILE A 234 21.97 -7.52 18.61
CA ILE A 234 20.71 -8.28 18.55
C ILE A 234 20.53 -9.21 19.77
N TYR A 235 21.60 -9.80 20.29
CA TYR A 235 21.54 -10.67 21.47
C TYR A 235 21.37 -9.91 22.79
N LEU A 236 21.61 -8.60 22.79
CA LEU A 236 21.46 -7.73 23.96
C LEU A 236 20.04 -7.15 24.07
N LEU A 237 19.22 -7.25 23.03
CA LEU A 237 17.86 -6.75 23.00
C LEU A 237 16.84 -7.75 23.62
N PRO A 238 15.77 -7.27 24.28
CA PRO A 238 14.62 -8.09 24.69
C PRO A 238 14.05 -8.89 23.51
N LYS A 239 13.48 -10.09 23.75
CA LYS A 239 13.00 -11.01 22.68
C LYS A 239 12.15 -10.32 21.64
N GLU A 240 11.24 -9.44 22.06
CA GLU A 240 10.36 -8.66 21.19
C GLU A 240 11.10 -7.68 20.24
N HIS A 241 12.36 -7.36 20.52
CA HIS A 241 13.18 -6.43 19.72
C HIS A 241 14.29 -7.13 18.91
N ARG A 242 14.39 -8.46 18.98
CA ARG A 242 15.50 -9.23 18.38
C ARG A 242 15.38 -9.49 16.89
N ASN A 243 14.17 -9.44 16.32
CA ASN A 243 13.95 -9.77 14.92
C ASN A 243 13.22 -8.63 14.21
N LYS A 244 14.00 -7.72 13.61
CA LYS A 244 13.46 -6.69 12.71
C LYS A 244 13.40 -7.16 11.27
N ASP A 245 14.01 -8.29 10.93
CA ASP A 245 13.99 -8.86 9.58
C ASP A 245 12.71 -9.68 9.40
N PHE A 246 12.05 -9.49 8.27
CA PHE A 246 10.78 -10.16 7.96
C PHE A 246 10.66 -10.45 6.48
N ILE A 247 9.85 -11.47 6.15
CA ILE A 247 9.36 -11.72 4.79
C ILE A 247 8.00 -11.06 4.66
N LEU A 248 7.73 -10.46 3.51
CA LEU A 248 6.44 -9.88 3.19
C LEU A 248 5.85 -10.52 1.94
N CYS A 249 4.53 -10.56 1.88
CA CYS A 249 3.75 -10.87 0.69
C CYS A 249 2.59 -9.89 0.61
N LEU A 250 2.55 -9.19 -0.51
CA LEU A 250 1.46 -8.34 -0.97
C LEU A 250 0.58 -9.18 -1.92
N GLY A 251 -0.73 -9.15 -1.69
CA GLY A 251 -1.74 -9.69 -2.60
C GLY A 251 -1.78 -8.95 -3.94
N SER A 252 -2.86 -9.16 -4.72
CA SER A 252 -3.04 -8.39 -5.96
C SER A 252 -3.19 -6.89 -5.65
N GLU A 253 -3.03 -6.01 -6.65
CA GLU A 253 -3.28 -4.56 -6.51
C GLU A 253 -4.68 -4.23 -5.94
N LYS A 254 -5.62 -5.18 -6.04
CA LYS A 254 -7.00 -5.08 -5.58
C LYS A 254 -7.26 -5.76 -4.22
N ASP A 255 -6.30 -6.51 -3.69
CA ASP A 255 -6.46 -7.21 -2.42
C ASP A 255 -5.71 -6.47 -1.32
N SER A 256 -6.44 -5.99 -0.30
CA SER A 256 -5.91 -5.42 0.94
C SER A 256 -5.13 -6.42 1.81
N ASN A 257 -5.02 -7.67 1.36
CA ASN A 257 -4.35 -8.77 2.05
C ASN A 257 -2.83 -8.62 2.00
N PHE A 258 -2.32 -7.87 2.96
CA PHE A 258 -0.90 -7.76 3.26
C PHE A 258 -0.51 -8.79 4.33
N HIS A 259 0.39 -9.70 3.97
CA HIS A 259 0.89 -10.72 4.89
C HIS A 259 2.36 -10.46 5.20
N ILE A 260 2.66 -10.05 6.43
CA ILE A 260 4.03 -10.08 6.94
C ILE A 260 4.23 -11.30 7.83
N ARG A 261 5.35 -12.00 7.62
CA ARG A 261 5.82 -13.07 8.50
C ARG A 261 7.15 -12.67 9.15
N CYS A 262 7.14 -12.59 10.48
CA CYS A 262 8.29 -12.22 11.31
C CYS A 262 9.14 -13.43 11.72
N ASN A 263 10.29 -13.13 12.35
CA ASN A 263 11.27 -14.09 12.89
C ASN A 263 12.09 -14.84 11.84
N VAL A 264 12.43 -14.15 10.78
CA VAL A 264 13.35 -14.69 9.79
C VAL A 264 14.78 -14.39 10.24
N TRP A 265 15.61 -15.43 10.27
CA TRP A 265 17.06 -15.32 10.35
C TRP A 265 17.56 -14.37 9.26
N ARG A 266 18.46 -13.47 9.64
CA ARG A 266 19.08 -12.52 8.74
C ARG A 266 19.58 -13.24 7.50
N PRO A 267 19.22 -12.76 6.29
CA PRO A 267 19.67 -13.42 5.10
C PRO A 267 21.20 -13.33 5.00
N TYR A 268 21.81 -14.40 4.51
CA TYR A 268 23.22 -14.45 4.20
C TYR A 268 23.38 -14.95 2.77
N THR A 269 24.41 -14.48 2.08
CA THR A 269 24.85 -15.08 0.82
C THR A 269 25.69 -16.31 1.14
N GLN A 270 25.21 -17.51 0.81
CA GLN A 270 26.01 -18.74 0.90
C GLN A 270 26.74 -18.95 -0.43
N ARG A 271 27.99 -18.49 -0.53
CA ARG A 271 28.93 -19.00 -1.54
C ARG A 271 29.52 -20.30 -1.01
N PHE A 272 28.96 -21.45 -1.38
CA PHE A 272 29.68 -22.71 -1.16
C PHE A 272 30.86 -22.76 -2.12
N ASN A 273 32.06 -23.05 -1.60
CA ASN A 273 33.16 -23.51 -2.43
C ASN A 273 32.81 -24.91 -2.96
N ASN A 274 32.97 -25.09 -4.28
CA ASN A 274 32.64 -26.26 -5.11
C ASN A 274 31.22 -26.24 -5.73
N ASN A 275 31.07 -25.54 -6.87
CA ASN A 275 30.04 -25.65 -7.92
C ASN A 275 28.54 -25.64 -7.54
N ASN A 276 28.16 -25.67 -6.26
CA ASN A 276 26.79 -25.51 -5.80
C ASN A 276 26.60 -24.08 -5.31
N ILE A 277 26.09 -23.21 -6.17
CA ILE A 277 25.78 -21.83 -5.80
C ILE A 277 24.53 -21.86 -4.90
N GLY A 278 24.71 -21.57 -3.61
CA GLY A 278 23.61 -21.40 -2.66
C GLY A 278 22.72 -20.20 -3.02
N PRO A 279 21.59 -20.01 -2.32
CA PRO A 279 20.69 -18.88 -2.58
C PRO A 279 21.43 -17.55 -2.46
N TRP A 280 21.20 -16.65 -3.42
CA TRP A 280 21.75 -15.29 -3.41
C TRP A 280 21.06 -14.44 -2.34
N ILE A 281 19.79 -14.74 -2.06
CA ILE A 281 19.05 -14.22 -0.92
C ILE A 281 18.38 -15.39 -0.22
N ASN A 282 18.58 -15.50 1.09
CA ASN A 282 18.02 -16.57 1.91
C ASN A 282 17.43 -16.05 3.20
N PHE A 283 16.22 -15.54 3.13
CA PHE A 283 15.40 -15.30 4.32
C PHE A 283 14.90 -16.68 4.80
N GLN A 284 15.23 -17.10 6.02
CA GLN A 284 14.76 -18.38 6.56
C GLN A 284 14.36 -18.26 8.03
N SER A 285 13.35 -18.98 8.50
CA SER A 285 13.03 -19.24 9.90
C SER A 285 12.82 -20.75 10.10
N GLU A 286 12.32 -21.18 11.25
CA GLU A 286 11.92 -22.59 11.46
C GLU A 286 10.74 -23.00 10.55
N VAL A 287 9.89 -22.05 10.16
CA VAL A 287 8.62 -22.31 9.48
C VAL A 287 8.48 -21.58 8.14
N ASP A 288 9.26 -20.53 7.92
CA ASP A 288 9.14 -19.67 6.74
C ASP A 288 10.44 -19.50 5.99
N HIS A 289 10.35 -19.27 4.67
CA HIS A 289 11.52 -18.91 3.89
C HIS A 289 11.19 -18.11 2.63
N LEU A 290 12.17 -17.36 2.17
CA LEU A 290 12.25 -16.79 0.83
C LEU A 290 13.68 -16.99 0.33
N LYS A 291 13.84 -17.89 -0.64
CA LYS A 291 15.10 -18.22 -1.29
C LYS A 291 15.06 -17.72 -2.72
N LEU A 292 16.08 -16.95 -3.10
CA LEU A 292 16.22 -16.43 -4.46
C LEU A 292 17.57 -16.86 -5.05
N HIS A 293 17.50 -17.52 -6.21
CA HIS A 293 18.61 -17.93 -7.06
C HIS A 293 18.42 -17.27 -8.43
N GLY A 294 18.82 -16.01 -8.51
CA GLY A 294 18.56 -15.14 -9.66
C GLY A 294 17.12 -14.81 -9.82
N GLN A 295 16.55 -15.20 -10.94
CA GLN A 295 15.13 -14.97 -11.19
C GLN A 295 14.26 -16.11 -10.69
N LYS A 296 14.84 -17.19 -10.15
CA LYS A 296 14.06 -18.34 -9.65
C LYS A 296 14.18 -18.45 -8.15
N GLY A 297 13.14 -18.90 -7.49
CA GLY A 297 13.19 -19.04 -6.04
C GLY A 297 12.08 -19.91 -5.47
N THR A 298 12.12 -20.10 -4.16
CA THR A 298 11.05 -20.74 -3.38
C THR A 298 10.63 -19.81 -2.25
N CYS A 299 9.34 -19.79 -1.93
CA CYS A 299 8.83 -19.00 -0.83
C CYS A 299 7.73 -19.75 -0.09
N SER A 300 7.83 -19.83 1.24
CA SER A 300 6.83 -20.47 2.09
C SER A 300 5.46 -19.79 2.01
N VAL A 301 5.43 -18.46 1.83
CA VAL A 301 4.20 -17.67 1.66
C VAL A 301 3.47 -18.00 0.35
N LEU A 302 4.16 -18.64 -0.59
CA LEU A 302 3.58 -19.21 -1.80
C LEU A 302 3.23 -20.70 -1.67
N ASN A 303 3.13 -21.21 -0.43
CA ASN A 303 2.98 -22.64 -0.11
C ASN A 303 4.12 -23.47 -0.68
N ASP A 304 5.36 -23.03 -0.43
CA ASP A 304 6.62 -23.64 -0.88
C ASP A 304 6.75 -23.82 -2.40
N ARG A 305 5.93 -23.09 -3.18
CA ARG A 305 5.99 -23.16 -4.64
C ARG A 305 7.25 -22.48 -5.17
N ASN A 306 7.81 -23.08 -6.20
CA ASN A 306 8.80 -22.42 -7.05
C ASN A 306 8.15 -21.22 -7.73
N PHE A 307 8.87 -20.11 -7.80
CA PHE A 307 8.46 -18.92 -8.51
C PHE A 307 9.54 -18.47 -9.50
N ILE A 308 9.10 -17.68 -10.48
CA ILE A 308 9.97 -16.92 -11.37
C ILE A 308 9.67 -15.45 -11.12
N ALA A 309 10.71 -14.64 -10.91
CA ALA A 309 10.60 -13.20 -10.77
C ALA A 309 10.42 -12.56 -12.15
N ASP A 310 9.35 -11.78 -12.28
CA ASP A 310 9.10 -10.92 -13.45
C ASP A 310 9.87 -9.60 -13.31
N GLU A 311 9.91 -9.08 -12.07
CA GLU A 311 10.65 -7.88 -11.71
C GLU A 311 11.22 -8.01 -10.30
N ILE A 312 12.42 -7.46 -10.10
CA ILE A 312 13.11 -7.41 -8.81
C ILE A 312 13.55 -5.98 -8.56
N GLU A 313 13.19 -5.45 -7.39
CA GLU A 313 13.65 -4.16 -6.91
C GLU A 313 14.27 -4.28 -5.51
N ILE A 314 15.35 -3.56 -5.26
CA ILE A 314 15.95 -3.42 -3.94
C ILE A 314 16.04 -1.93 -3.62
N PHE A 315 15.55 -1.56 -2.44
CA PHE A 315 15.55 -0.20 -1.95
C PHE A 315 16.41 -0.06 -0.70
N HIS A 316 17.02 1.10 -0.60
CA HIS A 316 17.48 1.70 0.63
C HIS A 316 16.34 2.48 1.26
N ILE A 317 16.15 2.34 2.58
CA ILE A 317 15.14 3.11 3.32
C ILE A 317 15.84 4.05 4.29
N ASP A 318 15.67 5.35 4.06
CA ASP A 318 16.02 6.43 4.97
C ASP A 318 14.78 6.88 5.75
N ARG A 319 14.91 7.04 7.07
CA ARG A 319 13.82 7.33 8.02
C ARG A 319 14.28 8.37 9.03
#